data_AF-A0A969PX71-F1
#
_entry.id   AF-A0A969PX71-F1
#
_cell.length_a   1.000
_cell.length_b   1.000
_cell.length_c   1.000
_cell.angle_alpha   90.00
_cell.angle_beta   90.00
_cell.angle_gamma   90.00
#
_symmetry.space_group_name_H-M   'P 1'
#
loop_
_entity.id
_entity.type
_entity.pdbx_description
1 polymer ?
#
loop_
_entity_poly.entity_id
_entity_poly.type
_entity_poly.pdbx_seq_one_letter_code
_entity_poly.pdbx_strand_id
1 'polypeptide(L)'
;MKINFLTNSAFFVSDLFSQFSNQNPYIFFAIATWLIVASFPVGVKAQNSNSFKQIYKKPPQSRQSVVECVNSLLYRFPETRAQRNDISGEAAAYACQRVATYYEGQAVVDCVNSLLYRFPETYTQRSDISGEAAAYACRRATNDAQSHEIVNCINSLLYRFPETRAQRTDISGEDAAYACATPGKFY
;
A
#
# COMPACT_ATOMS: atom_id res chain seq x y z
N MET A 1 -55.93 -30.21 1.11
CA MET A 1 -56.56 -29.34 0.10
C MET A 1 -55.54 -28.28 -0.29
N LYS A 2 -55.14 -28.26 -1.58
CA LYS A 2 -54.22 -27.29 -2.21
C LYS A 2 -54.96 -25.99 -2.55
N ILE A 3 -54.18 -24.98 -2.98
CA ILE A 3 -54.53 -23.73 -3.72
C ILE A 3 -54.74 -22.53 -2.79
N ASN A 4 -54.25 -21.30 -3.01
CA ASN A 4 -53.21 -20.67 -3.84
C ASN A 4 -53.16 -19.21 -3.32
N PHE A 5 -52.02 -18.54 -3.31
CA PHE A 5 -51.96 -17.11 -3.61
C PHE A 5 -50.61 -16.78 -4.23
N LEU A 6 -50.56 -16.95 -5.56
CA LEU A 6 -49.64 -16.25 -6.44
C LEU A 6 -50.08 -14.79 -6.51
N THR A 7 -49.12 -13.87 -6.50
CA THR A 7 -49.03 -12.63 -7.31
C THR A 7 -48.38 -11.50 -6.51
N ASN A 8 -47.08 -11.25 -6.73
CA ASN A 8 -46.48 -9.90 -6.71
C ASN A 8 -44.97 -9.96 -6.96
N SER A 9 -44.56 -10.47 -8.13
CA SER A 9 -43.16 -10.38 -8.57
C SER A 9 -43.00 -10.00 -10.04
N ALA A 10 -44.06 -9.54 -10.70
CA ALA A 10 -44.06 -9.26 -12.14
C ALA A 10 -43.81 -7.79 -12.52
N PHE A 11 -43.58 -6.88 -11.57
CA PHE A 11 -43.50 -5.44 -11.89
C PHE A 11 -42.11 -4.80 -11.91
N PHE A 12 -41.03 -5.51 -11.59
CA PHE A 12 -39.68 -4.90 -11.54
C PHE A 12 -38.75 -5.31 -12.69
N VAL A 13 -39.21 -6.07 -13.69
CA VAL A 13 -38.34 -6.59 -14.76
C VAL A 13 -38.53 -5.83 -16.09
N SER A 14 -39.61 -5.07 -16.27
CA SER A 14 -39.88 -4.38 -17.53
C SER A 14 -39.11 -3.07 -17.73
N ASP A 15 -38.70 -2.37 -16.66
CA ASP A 15 -38.01 -1.07 -16.80
C ASP A 15 -36.50 -1.16 -17.01
N LEU A 16 -35.86 -2.28 -16.68
CA LEU A 16 -34.42 -2.46 -16.97
C LEU A 16 -34.15 -2.88 -18.42
N PHE A 17 -35.15 -3.34 -19.16
CA PHE A 17 -34.97 -3.92 -20.49
C PHE A 17 -34.72 -2.86 -21.57
N SER A 18 -35.20 -1.63 -21.39
CA SER A 18 -35.04 -0.55 -22.39
C SER A 18 -33.74 0.25 -22.28
N GLN A 19 -32.94 0.10 -21.21
CA GLN A 19 -31.69 0.86 -21.08
C GLN A 19 -30.44 0.14 -21.62
N PHE A 20 -30.48 -1.17 -21.85
CA PHE A 20 -29.29 -1.95 -22.21
C PHE A 20 -29.24 -2.42 -23.67
N SER A 21 -30.21 -2.10 -24.53
CA SER A 21 -30.26 -2.64 -25.89
C SER A 21 -29.30 -1.99 -26.89
N ASN A 22 -28.49 -0.99 -26.51
CA ASN A 22 -27.71 -0.22 -27.49
C ASN A 22 -26.19 -0.17 -27.26
N GLN A 23 -25.66 -0.94 -26.31
CA GLN A 23 -24.21 -1.09 -26.18
C GLN A 23 -23.85 -2.57 -25.99
N ASN A 24 -23.34 -3.14 -27.08
CA ASN A 24 -22.43 -4.27 -27.11
C ASN A 24 -23.05 -5.70 -27.05
N PRO A 25 -23.14 -6.42 -28.19
CA PRO A 25 -23.78 -7.74 -28.28
C PRO A 25 -23.05 -8.88 -27.52
N TYR A 26 -21.84 -8.63 -27.02
CA TYR A 26 -21.05 -9.64 -26.28
C TYR A 26 -21.50 -9.84 -24.81
N ILE A 27 -22.23 -8.87 -24.23
CA ILE A 27 -22.71 -8.97 -22.84
C ILE A 27 -23.92 -9.92 -22.74
N PHE A 28 -24.75 -9.98 -23.78
CA PHE A 28 -25.93 -10.85 -23.83
C PHE A 28 -25.59 -12.33 -23.77
N PHE A 29 -24.52 -12.77 -24.43
CA PHE A 29 -24.08 -14.17 -24.40
C PHE A 29 -23.50 -14.57 -23.04
N ALA A 30 -22.87 -13.63 -22.32
CA ALA A 30 -22.34 -13.89 -20.97
C ALA A 30 -23.45 -14.06 -19.92
N ILE A 31 -24.54 -13.28 -20.02
CA ILE A 31 -25.65 -13.38 -19.06
C ILE A 31 -26.51 -14.63 -19.33
N ALA A 32 -26.72 -14.99 -20.60
CA ALA A 32 -27.48 -16.19 -20.96
C ALA A 32 -26.78 -17.50 -20.55
N THR A 33 -25.44 -17.54 -20.56
CA THR A 33 -24.69 -18.71 -20.06
C THR A 33 -24.68 -18.82 -18.54
N TRP A 34 -24.81 -17.70 -17.81
CA TRP A 34 -24.97 -17.71 -16.36
C TRP A 34 -26.34 -18.23 -15.89
N LEU A 35 -27.40 -18.08 -16.70
CA LEU A 35 -28.75 -18.54 -16.34
C LEU A 35 -28.96 -20.06 -16.51
N ILE A 36 -28.15 -20.75 -17.31
CA ILE A 36 -28.29 -22.19 -17.53
C ILE A 36 -27.62 -23.01 -16.40
N VAL A 37 -26.58 -22.48 -15.75
CA VAL A 37 -25.86 -23.18 -14.67
C VAL A 37 -26.61 -23.12 -13.33
N ALA A 38 -27.55 -22.19 -13.16
CA ALA A 38 -28.33 -22.05 -11.92
C ALA A 38 -29.43 -23.11 -11.72
N SER A 39 -29.61 -24.04 -12.66
CA SER A 39 -30.67 -25.07 -12.60
C SER A 39 -30.27 -26.39 -11.93
N PHE A 40 -29.04 -26.51 -11.40
CA PHE A 40 -28.65 -27.67 -10.61
C PHE A 40 -28.72 -27.36 -9.11
N PRO A 41 -29.46 -28.12 -8.29
CA PRO A 41 -29.57 -27.88 -6.87
C PRO A 41 -28.33 -28.45 -6.18
N VAL A 42 -27.20 -27.75 -6.28
CA VAL A 42 -26.09 -27.99 -5.37
C VAL A 42 -26.40 -27.15 -4.14
N GLY A 43 -26.72 -27.81 -3.03
CA GLY A 43 -27.07 -27.17 -1.76
C GLY A 43 -25.95 -26.26 -1.27
N VAL A 44 -25.99 -24.99 -1.66
CA VAL A 44 -25.13 -23.95 -1.10
C VAL A 44 -25.72 -23.57 0.25
N LYS A 45 -25.28 -24.27 1.30
CA LYS A 45 -25.40 -23.72 2.66
C LYS A 45 -24.72 -22.36 2.63
N ALA A 46 -25.47 -21.31 2.92
CA ALA A 46 -24.96 -19.96 3.11
C ALA A 46 -23.74 -20.02 4.03
N GLN A 47 -22.55 -19.86 3.45
CA GLN A 47 -21.32 -19.76 4.21
C GLN A 47 -21.40 -18.44 4.98
N ASN A 48 -21.57 -18.62 6.28
CA ASN A 48 -21.47 -17.61 7.33
C ASN A 48 -20.37 -16.59 6.98
N SER A 49 -20.75 -15.32 6.82
CA SER A 49 -19.84 -14.19 6.56
C SER A 49 -18.77 -14.00 7.66
N ASN A 50 -18.88 -14.71 8.77
CA ASN A 50 -17.84 -14.78 9.81
C ASN A 50 -16.65 -15.69 9.45
N SER A 51 -16.71 -16.49 8.37
CA SER A 51 -15.59 -17.37 7.96
C SER A 51 -14.50 -16.65 7.13
N PHE A 52 -14.75 -15.43 6.63
CA PHE A 52 -13.73 -14.64 5.90
C PHE A 52 -12.82 -13.84 6.84
N LYS A 53 -13.16 -13.73 8.13
CA LYS A 53 -12.23 -13.32 9.19
C LYS A 53 -11.30 -14.49 9.56
N GLN A 54 -10.67 -15.13 8.58
CA GLN A 54 -9.37 -15.70 8.89
C GLN A 54 -8.51 -14.51 9.28
N ILE A 55 -8.14 -14.47 10.56
CA ILE A 55 -7.25 -13.49 11.16
C ILE A 55 -6.03 -13.42 10.23
N TYR A 56 -5.90 -12.37 9.42
CA TYR A 56 -4.71 -12.12 8.62
C TYR A 56 -3.54 -11.89 9.57
N LYS A 57 -2.93 -12.99 10.02
CA LYS A 57 -1.78 -12.98 10.89
C LYS A 57 -0.58 -12.68 10.02
N LYS A 58 0.17 -11.62 10.34
CA LYS A 58 1.40 -11.27 9.64
C LYS A 58 2.29 -12.52 9.54
N PRO A 59 2.82 -12.85 8.35
CA PRO A 59 3.70 -14.01 8.20
C PRO A 59 4.89 -13.90 9.15
N PRO A 60 5.43 -15.04 9.62
CA PRO A 60 6.63 -15.02 10.45
C PRO A 60 7.76 -14.30 9.70
N GLN A 61 8.52 -13.50 10.43
CA GLN A 61 9.64 -12.74 9.87
C GLN A 61 10.68 -13.70 9.28
N SER A 62 10.95 -13.58 7.97
CA SER A 62 12.00 -14.36 7.35
C SER A 62 13.34 -13.64 7.47
N ARG A 63 14.37 -14.35 7.95
CA ARG A 63 15.74 -13.80 8.05
C ARG A 63 16.24 -13.29 6.69
N GLN A 64 15.85 -13.97 5.62
CA GLN A 64 16.19 -13.59 4.25
C GLN A 64 15.59 -12.23 3.86
N SER A 65 14.30 -11.98 4.14
CA SER A 65 13.68 -10.68 3.82
C SER A 65 14.34 -9.49 4.54
N VAL A 66 14.81 -9.70 5.78
CA VAL A 66 15.54 -8.67 6.53
C VAL A 66 16.90 -8.40 5.89
N VAL A 67 17.65 -9.46 5.56
CA VAL A 67 18.96 -9.33 4.91
C VAL A 67 18.84 -8.65 3.54
N GLU A 68 17.84 -9.02 2.75
CA GLU A 68 17.56 -8.41 1.46
C GLU A 68 17.21 -6.92 1.62
N CYS A 69 16.34 -6.56 2.57
CA CYS A 69 16.03 -5.17 2.87
C CYS A 69 17.26 -4.36 3.26
N VAL A 70 18.10 -4.89 4.18
CA VAL A 70 19.32 -4.20 4.62
C VAL A 70 20.30 -4.02 3.46
N ASN A 71 20.48 -5.05 2.64
CA ASN A 71 21.35 -4.97 1.47
C ASN A 71 20.83 -3.95 0.45
N SER A 72 19.54 -3.91 0.18
CA SER A 72 18.93 -2.92 -0.72
C SER A 72 19.09 -1.50 -0.18
N LEU A 73 19.04 -1.32 1.14
CA LEU A 73 19.32 -0.03 1.76
C LEU A 73 20.79 0.35 1.63
N LEU A 74 21.74 -0.54 1.91
CA LEU A 74 23.18 -0.24 1.90
C LEU A 74 23.80 -0.20 0.49
N TYR A 75 23.22 -0.92 -0.46
CA TYR A 75 23.71 -1.06 -1.82
C TYR A 75 22.59 -0.69 -2.80
N ARG A 76 22.48 0.61 -3.11
CA ARG A 76 21.47 1.12 -4.06
C ARG A 76 21.51 0.38 -5.40
N PHE A 77 22.71 0.06 -5.87
CA PHE A 77 22.93 -0.64 -7.13
C PHE A 77 23.64 -1.97 -6.82
N PRO A 78 22.88 -3.08 -6.70
CA PRO A 78 23.45 -4.39 -6.41
C PRO A 78 24.54 -4.79 -7.41
N GLU A 79 24.36 -4.35 -8.66
CA GLU A 79 25.25 -4.56 -9.81
C GLU A 79 26.67 -4.00 -9.57
N THR A 80 26.78 -2.82 -8.95
CA THR A 80 28.06 -2.12 -8.78
C THR A 80 28.74 -2.48 -7.47
N ARG A 81 28.01 -3.12 -6.53
CA ARG A 81 28.44 -3.40 -5.15
C ARG A 81 28.99 -2.17 -4.41
N ALA A 82 28.73 -0.96 -4.91
CA ALA A 82 29.14 0.26 -4.27
C ALA A 82 28.22 0.50 -3.07
N GLN A 83 28.79 0.44 -1.88
CA GLN A 83 28.08 0.79 -0.66
C GLN A 83 27.79 2.29 -0.68
N ARG A 84 26.57 2.67 -0.29
CA ARG A 84 26.22 4.08 -0.09
C ARG A 84 26.80 4.56 1.24
N ASN A 85 27.22 5.82 1.29
CA ASN A 85 27.87 6.40 2.47
C ASN A 85 26.93 7.25 3.33
N ASP A 86 25.67 7.39 2.91
CA ASP A 86 24.65 8.20 3.58
C ASP A 86 23.79 7.43 4.57
N ILE A 87 23.90 6.08 4.64
CA ILE A 87 23.17 5.26 5.61
C ILE A 87 24.13 4.28 6.27
N SER A 88 24.23 4.31 7.60
CA SER A 88 24.99 3.33 8.38
C SER A 88 24.37 1.93 8.35
N GLY A 89 25.19 0.89 8.58
CA GLY A 89 24.72 -0.50 8.69
C GLY A 89 23.68 -0.68 9.79
N GLU A 90 23.86 0.00 10.92
CA GLU A 90 22.95 0.01 12.06
C GLU A 90 21.61 0.66 11.72
N ALA A 91 21.63 1.79 11.02
CA ALA A 91 20.42 2.49 10.58
C ALA A 91 19.61 1.63 9.59
N ALA A 92 20.28 0.97 8.64
CA ALA A 92 19.63 0.05 7.71
C ALA A 92 19.02 -1.15 8.43
N ALA A 93 19.76 -1.78 9.36
CA ALA A 93 19.26 -2.89 10.17
C ALA A 93 18.03 -2.47 11.00
N TYR A 94 18.09 -1.28 11.60
CA TYR A 94 16.99 -0.73 12.38
C TYR A 94 15.73 -0.48 11.54
N ALA A 95 15.86 0.08 10.34
CA ALA A 95 14.74 0.29 9.42
C ALA A 95 14.08 -1.03 9.02
N CYS A 96 14.89 -2.05 8.71
CA CYS A 96 14.43 -3.35 8.23
C CYS A 96 14.01 -4.34 9.33
N GLN A 97 14.17 -3.99 10.61
CA GLN A 97 13.99 -4.94 11.73
C GLN A 97 12.59 -5.55 11.84
N ARG A 98 11.57 -4.95 11.21
CA ARG A 98 10.16 -5.39 11.26
C ARG A 98 9.65 -6.02 9.96
N VAL A 99 10.52 -6.10 8.95
CA VAL A 99 10.21 -6.66 7.63
C VAL A 99 10.04 -8.17 7.77
N ALA A 100 8.94 -8.69 7.25
CA ALA A 100 8.66 -10.13 7.19
C ALA A 100 8.63 -10.69 5.78
N THR A 101 8.34 -9.86 4.79
CA THR A 101 8.28 -10.23 3.37
C THR A 101 9.15 -9.32 2.53
N TYR A 102 9.51 -9.78 1.35
CA TYR A 102 10.22 -8.97 0.36
C TYR A 102 9.50 -7.64 0.08
N TYR A 103 8.17 -7.67 -0.10
CA TYR A 103 7.37 -6.48 -0.37
C TYR A 103 7.40 -5.46 0.77
N GLU A 104 7.35 -5.91 2.03
CA GLU A 104 7.51 -5.01 3.17
C GLU A 104 8.91 -4.36 3.18
N GLY A 105 9.94 -5.12 2.79
CA GLY A 105 11.30 -4.60 2.67
C GLY A 105 11.41 -3.55 1.57
N GLN A 106 10.77 -3.79 0.42
CA GLN A 106 10.75 -2.86 -0.69
C GLN A 106 10.07 -1.54 -0.30
N ALA A 107 8.94 -1.61 0.40
CA ALA A 107 8.25 -0.41 0.87
C ALA A 107 9.12 0.44 1.83
N VAL A 108 9.93 -0.19 2.69
CA VAL A 108 10.91 0.52 3.53
C VAL A 108 11.99 1.19 2.67
N VAL A 109 12.55 0.46 1.70
CA VAL A 109 13.58 0.97 0.79
C VAL A 109 13.06 2.18 -0.02
N ASP A 110 11.85 2.08 -0.56
CA ASP A 110 11.23 3.13 -1.37
C ASP A 110 10.92 4.37 -0.53
N CYS A 111 10.47 4.18 0.72
CA CYS A 111 10.30 5.26 1.68
C CYS A 111 11.61 6.01 1.92
N VAL A 112 12.68 5.27 2.26
CA VAL A 112 13.99 5.86 2.56
C VAL A 112 14.56 6.59 1.34
N ASN A 113 14.46 6.00 0.15
CA ASN A 113 14.92 6.64 -1.07
C ASN A 113 14.10 7.89 -1.39
N SER A 114 12.78 7.87 -1.18
CA SER A 114 11.93 9.05 -1.37
C SER A 114 12.27 10.19 -0.40
N LEU A 115 12.74 9.86 0.81
CA LEU A 115 13.20 10.85 1.80
C LEU A 115 14.63 11.34 1.59
N LEU A 116 15.45 10.63 0.82
CA LEU A 116 16.84 11.01 0.57
C LEU A 116 17.07 11.61 -0.81
N TYR A 117 16.12 11.45 -1.73
CA TYR A 117 16.24 11.94 -3.09
C TYR A 117 15.06 12.81 -3.44
N ARG A 118 15.34 14.05 -3.84
CA ARG A 118 14.30 14.99 -4.27
C ARG A 118 13.62 14.55 -5.57
N PHE A 119 14.36 13.79 -6.38
CA PHE A 119 13.88 13.16 -7.60
C PHE A 119 14.52 11.77 -7.68
N PRO A 120 13.73 10.69 -7.55
CA PRO A 120 14.23 9.32 -7.68
C PRO A 120 14.92 9.07 -9.03
N GLU A 121 14.52 9.77 -10.10
CA GLU A 121 15.07 9.55 -11.45
C GLU A 121 16.42 10.24 -11.69
N THR A 122 16.66 11.39 -11.06
CA THR A 122 17.92 12.15 -11.24
C THR A 122 18.94 11.87 -10.15
N TYR A 123 18.56 11.09 -9.13
CA TYR A 123 19.39 10.75 -7.95
C TYR A 123 20.03 11.98 -7.29
N THR A 124 19.38 13.14 -7.39
CA THR A 124 19.82 14.33 -6.66
C THR A 124 19.47 14.15 -5.19
N GLN A 125 20.50 13.83 -4.40
CA GLN A 125 20.37 13.67 -2.96
C GLN A 125 19.94 15.00 -2.33
N ARG A 126 18.99 14.95 -1.40
CA ARG A 126 18.61 16.11 -0.61
C ARG A 126 19.50 16.20 0.64
N SER A 127 19.88 17.41 1.01
CA SER A 127 20.81 17.67 2.11
C SER A 127 20.11 18.01 3.43
N ASP A 128 18.79 18.10 3.40
CA ASP A 128 17.97 18.50 4.54
C ASP A 128 17.55 17.33 5.44
N ILE A 129 17.74 16.07 5.01
CA ILE A 129 17.46 14.87 5.81
C ILE A 129 18.67 13.93 5.73
N SER A 130 19.23 13.55 6.88
CA SER A 130 20.25 12.48 6.98
C SER A 130 19.68 11.09 6.69
N GLY A 131 20.51 10.17 6.21
CA GLY A 131 20.05 8.81 5.93
C GLY A 131 19.68 8.02 7.18
N GLU A 132 20.28 8.34 8.33
CA GLU A 132 19.88 7.82 9.63
C GLU A 132 18.45 8.27 10.00
N ALA A 133 18.13 9.55 9.82
CA ALA A 133 16.80 10.08 10.08
C ALA A 133 15.75 9.47 9.13
N ALA A 134 16.08 9.36 7.84
CA ALA A 134 15.20 8.70 6.86
C ALA A 134 14.95 7.23 7.21
N ALA A 135 16.00 6.47 7.52
CA ALA A 135 15.90 5.07 7.94
C ALA A 135 15.05 4.91 9.21
N TYR A 136 15.24 5.79 10.18
CA TYR A 136 14.45 5.81 11.41
C TYR A 136 12.96 6.04 11.14
N ALA A 137 12.61 7.03 10.33
CA ALA A 137 11.24 7.35 9.99
C ALA A 137 10.55 6.21 9.24
N CYS A 138 11.24 5.62 8.26
CA CYS A 138 10.68 4.60 7.37
C CYS A 138 10.59 3.18 7.96
N ARG A 139 11.08 2.94 9.19
CA ARG A 139 11.03 1.61 9.84
C ARG A 139 9.63 0.98 9.88
N ARG A 140 8.57 1.78 9.81
CA ARG A 140 7.18 1.32 9.85
C ARG A 140 6.51 1.28 8.47
N ALA A 141 7.19 1.67 7.40
CA ALA A 141 6.68 1.65 6.03
C ALA A 141 6.61 0.20 5.51
N THR A 142 5.72 -0.62 6.06
CA THR A 142 5.55 -2.02 5.65
C THR A 142 4.69 -2.19 4.39
N ASN A 143 4.22 -1.08 3.81
CA ASN A 143 3.55 -1.03 2.52
C ASN A 143 3.65 0.38 1.92
N ASP A 144 3.28 0.51 0.66
CA ASP A 144 3.39 1.74 -0.12
C ASP A 144 2.56 2.88 0.49
N ALA A 145 1.37 2.58 1.02
CA ALA A 145 0.51 3.59 1.65
C ALA A 145 1.19 4.22 2.88
N GLN A 146 1.81 3.40 3.73
CA GLN A 146 2.57 3.86 4.89
C GLN A 146 3.83 4.62 4.49
N SER A 147 4.53 4.16 3.45
CA SER A 147 5.67 4.87 2.86
C SER A 147 5.27 6.28 2.45
N HIS A 148 4.20 6.41 1.66
CA HIS A 148 3.68 7.70 1.23
C HIS A 148 3.21 8.59 2.37
N GLU A 149 2.54 8.04 3.38
CA GLU A 149 2.09 8.78 4.55
C GLU A 149 3.27 9.43 5.29
N ILE A 150 4.34 8.66 5.54
CA ILE A 150 5.55 9.15 6.20
C ILE A 150 6.22 10.25 5.37
N VAL A 151 6.39 10.02 4.07
CA VAL A 151 7.00 10.98 3.15
C VAL A 151 6.19 12.28 3.10
N ASN A 152 4.86 12.18 3.02
CA ASN A 152 3.98 13.34 2.99
C ASN A 152 3.99 14.12 4.30
N CYS A 153 4.00 13.42 5.45
CA CYS A 153 4.14 14.03 6.76
C CYS A 153 5.44 14.84 6.87
N ILE A 154 6.57 14.25 6.46
CA ILE A 154 7.86 14.93 6.54
C ILE A 154 7.89 16.13 5.60
N ASN A 155 7.40 15.97 4.37
CA ASN A 155 7.37 17.06 3.41
C ASN A 155 6.43 18.20 3.84
N SER A 156 5.31 17.93 4.50
CA SER A 156 4.41 18.98 5.00
C SER A 156 5.02 19.76 6.17
N LEU A 157 5.87 19.11 6.97
CA LEU A 157 6.62 19.78 8.03
C LEU A 157 7.79 20.61 7.47
N LEU A 158 8.46 20.13 6.43
CA LEU A 158 9.66 20.78 5.87
C LEU A 158 9.36 21.84 4.82
N TYR A 159 8.22 21.79 4.15
CA TYR A 159 7.90 22.74 3.08
C TYR A 159 6.65 23.54 3.45
N ARG A 160 6.79 24.87 3.45
CA ARG A 160 5.67 25.78 3.78
C ARG A 160 4.55 25.72 2.73
N PHE A 161 4.92 25.54 1.47
CA PHE A 161 4.00 25.29 0.37
C PHE A 161 4.59 24.18 -0.51
N PRO A 162 3.93 23.00 -0.61
CA PRO A 162 4.42 21.88 -1.41
C PRO A 162 4.70 22.25 -2.88
N GLU A 163 3.95 23.20 -3.46
CA GLU A 163 4.12 23.59 -4.86
C GLU A 163 5.34 24.50 -5.08
N THR A 164 5.66 25.37 -4.12
CA THR A 164 6.80 26.31 -4.26
C THR A 164 8.11 25.72 -3.76
N ARG A 165 8.06 24.61 -3.01
CA ARG A 165 9.21 23.94 -2.40
C ARG A 165 10.07 24.88 -1.53
N ALA A 166 9.46 25.96 -1.04
CA ALA A 166 10.09 26.85 -0.08
C ALA A 166 10.26 26.10 1.24
N GLN A 167 11.50 25.69 1.50
CA GLN A 167 11.84 24.95 2.70
C GLN A 167 11.70 25.87 3.92
N ARG A 168 11.11 25.31 4.97
CA ARG A 168 11.08 25.90 6.31
C ARG A 168 12.47 25.80 6.93
N THR A 169 12.90 26.88 7.57
CA THR A 169 14.17 26.92 8.31
C THR A 169 13.97 26.75 9.81
N ASP A 170 12.72 26.71 10.27
CA ASP A 170 12.34 26.57 11.68
C ASP A 170 12.16 25.11 12.12
N ILE A 171 12.22 24.15 11.20
CA ILE A 171 12.16 22.70 11.46
C ILE A 171 13.29 22.02 10.70
N SER A 172 14.13 21.25 11.39
CA SER A 172 15.16 20.42 10.76
C SER A 172 14.55 19.14 10.14
N GLY A 173 15.22 18.55 9.15
CA GLY A 173 14.74 17.29 8.58
C GLY A 173 14.78 16.12 9.56
N GLU A 174 15.74 16.13 10.48
CA GLU A 174 15.80 15.22 11.61
C GLU A 174 14.54 15.35 12.49
N ASP A 175 14.18 16.56 12.91
CA ASP A 175 12.99 16.80 13.74
C ASP A 175 11.71 16.38 13.02
N ALA A 176 11.59 16.68 11.72
CA ALA A 176 10.46 16.25 10.91
C ALA A 176 10.39 14.73 10.79
N ALA A 177 11.53 14.06 10.55
CA ALA A 177 11.61 12.61 10.49
C ALA A 177 11.20 11.96 11.81
N TYR A 178 11.67 12.49 12.95
CA TYR A 178 11.31 11.98 14.27
C TYR A 178 9.82 12.18 14.59
N ALA A 179 9.26 13.35 14.25
CA ALA A 179 7.84 13.64 14.43
C ALA A 179 6.95 12.66 13.63
N CYS A 180 7.32 12.37 12.39
CA CYS A 180 6.55 11.48 11.51
C CYS A 180 6.83 9.98 11.72
N ALA A 181 7.91 9.63 12.41
CA ALA A 181 8.24 8.24 12.75
C ALA A 181 7.36 7.65 13.86
N THR A 182 6.78 8.51 14.71
CA THR A 182 5.93 8.11 15.83
C THR A 182 4.45 8.25 15.46
N PRO A 183 3.58 7.29 15.82
CA PRO A 183 2.16 7.42 15.62
C PRO A 183 1.61 8.47 16.58
N GLY A 184 1.66 9.73 16.17
CA GLY A 184 0.90 10.83 16.76
C GLY A 184 -0.39 10.99 15.97
N LYS A 185 -1.54 10.86 16.63
CA LYS A 185 -2.79 11.42 16.10
C LYS A 185 -2.54 12.92 15.93
N PHE A 186 -2.34 13.39 14.71
CA PHE A 186 -2.45 14.82 14.44
C PHE A 186 -3.95 15.13 14.51
N TYR A 187 -4.39 15.63 15.67
CA TYR A 187 -5.75 16.10 15.95
C TYR A 187 -5.97 17.51 15.44
#